data_AF-A0A534V8B0-F1
#
_entry.id   AF-A0A534V8B0-F1
#
_cell.length_a   1.000
_cell.length_b   1.000
_cell.length_c   1.000
_cell.angle_alpha   90.00
_cell.angle_beta   90.00
_cell.angle_gamma   90.00
#
_symmetry.space_group_name_H-M   'P 1'
#
loop_
_entity.id
_entity.type
_entity.pdbx_description
1 polymer ?
#
loop_
_entity_poly.entity_id
_entity_poly.type
_entity_poly.pdbx_seq_one_letter_code
_entity_poly.pdbx_strand_id
1 'polypeptide(L)'
;NPDLVAFLGWEWTQVGTTPADHYGHKNVIFRDTDDDRVPTRPISALNRQLIGAMRVMAPLWQRIQFPLHDWANRQRYFDFQQFQLELRDVPLCPPGVDTRTLPADCHEATQTPQELYEKLAQWGFDTIVIPHGTTWGLYTPPGTTLDKQLTAAQDDPERQTLIEVFSGHGNSEEYRDWKAIDWDAQGNPVCPEPTRAYEPCCWRAGELIRARCGDVPREECERRVRAARLNYLGAGVGGRLTVPGTTVEDWKDCGQCRDCFNPAFSMRPGNSAQYALAISNFDDPARPRRFRFGFIASSDNHSARPGTGYKEFARHGMTEAAGPRDAAWFARIVPHSAPAPESVPVDIITQGGNNPFRNLQILDFERQASFFMTGGLVAVHAEGRDRDAIWAALKRREVYGTSGERVLLWFDLLNAPDAPLPMGSDTRLETTPHFRVRAVGSFRQRPGCPAHALSALTPERLQRLCKGECYNPSDERHRITRIEVVRIRPQTRAGEPVRGLIEDPWRRYDCPSDPVGCAVEFEDPEFVAGGRDAVYYVRAIQEPTPAVNAGGLRCTYDAQGECVKVNPCYGDYRTPYTDDCLLPNEERAWSSPIYLRR
;
A
#
# COMPACT_ATOMS: atom_id res chain seq x y z
N ASN A 1 -3.32 -24.82 -21.54
CA ASN A 1 -3.39 -24.50 -20.10
C ASN A 1 -2.06 -24.83 -19.44
N PRO A 2 -1.15 -23.86 -19.32
CA PRO A 2 0.07 -24.01 -18.53
C PRO A 2 -0.24 -24.11 -17.03
N ASP A 3 0.67 -24.71 -16.25
CA ASP A 3 0.56 -24.78 -14.78
C ASP A 3 0.95 -23.45 -14.11
N LEU A 4 1.81 -22.66 -14.77
CA LEU A 4 2.27 -21.35 -14.31
C LEU A 4 2.41 -20.40 -15.49
N VAL A 5 1.95 -19.16 -15.30
CA VAL A 5 2.23 -18.02 -16.18
C VAL A 5 2.93 -16.95 -15.36
N ALA A 6 4.06 -16.46 -15.84
CA ALA A 6 4.81 -15.36 -15.23
C ALA A 6 4.87 -14.18 -16.19
N PHE A 7 4.57 -12.98 -15.71
CA PHE A 7 4.77 -11.74 -16.48
C PHE A 7 6.10 -11.12 -16.06
N LEU A 8 6.88 -10.66 -17.04
CA LEU A 8 8.09 -9.90 -16.76
C LEU A 8 7.69 -8.49 -16.36
N GLY A 9 8.43 -7.89 -15.44
CA GLY A 9 8.21 -6.52 -15.03
C GLY A 9 9.22 -6.03 -14.02
N TRP A 10 9.04 -4.79 -13.60
CA TRP A 10 9.81 -4.17 -12.53
C TRP A 10 8.95 -3.16 -11.77
N GLU A 11 9.40 -2.82 -10.56
CA GLU A 11 8.84 -1.73 -9.79
C GLU A 11 9.55 -0.41 -10.13
N TRP A 12 8.77 0.62 -10.44
CA TRP A 12 9.22 2.00 -10.56
C TRP A 12 8.85 2.75 -9.28
N THR A 13 9.84 3.03 -8.45
CA THR A 13 9.67 3.44 -7.06
C THR A 13 10.09 4.89 -6.82
N GLN A 14 9.19 5.85 -7.06
CA GLN A 14 9.51 7.28 -6.95
C GLN A 14 9.10 7.83 -5.58
N VAL A 15 10.08 8.40 -4.87
CA VAL A 15 9.88 8.99 -3.56
C VAL A 15 10.25 10.48 -3.55
N GLY A 16 9.25 11.35 -3.59
CA GLY A 16 9.44 12.78 -3.32
C GLY A 16 9.60 13.10 -1.83
N THR A 17 10.22 14.24 -1.54
CA THR A 17 10.37 14.75 -0.16
C THR A 17 9.20 15.61 0.31
N THR A 18 8.37 16.06 -0.63
CA THR A 18 7.21 16.90 -0.44
C THR A 18 5.99 16.30 -1.17
N PRO A 19 4.76 16.74 -0.86
CA PRO A 19 3.61 16.36 -1.65
C PRO A 19 3.72 16.72 -3.14
N ALA A 20 4.44 17.78 -3.50
CA ALA A 20 4.52 18.25 -4.89
C ALA A 20 5.41 17.37 -5.78
N ASP A 21 6.48 16.78 -5.24
CA ASP A 21 7.49 16.01 -6.00
C ASP A 21 7.37 14.48 -5.82
N HIS A 22 6.34 13.99 -5.13
CA HIS A 22 6.15 12.57 -4.82
C HIS A 22 5.14 11.86 -5.73
N TYR A 23 5.55 10.87 -6.54
CA TYR A 23 4.68 10.17 -7.50
C TYR A 23 4.36 8.70 -7.14
N GLY A 24 4.91 8.20 -6.04
CA GLY A 24 4.63 6.86 -5.52
C GLY A 24 5.20 5.75 -6.39
N HIS A 25 4.71 4.53 -6.15
CA HIS A 25 5.25 3.33 -6.76
C HIS A 25 4.32 2.79 -7.84
N LYS A 26 4.92 2.22 -8.89
CA LYS A 26 4.20 1.64 -10.01
C LYS A 26 4.87 0.34 -10.44
N ASN A 27 4.11 -0.75 -10.47
CA ASN A 27 4.55 -1.96 -11.15
C ASN A 27 4.36 -1.80 -12.65
N VAL A 28 5.43 -2.00 -13.41
CA VAL A 28 5.42 -2.03 -14.87
C VAL A 28 5.56 -3.48 -15.29
N ILE A 29 4.54 -4.01 -15.96
CA ILE A 29 4.54 -5.40 -16.45
C ILE A 29 4.34 -5.47 -17.96
N PHE A 30 4.93 -6.48 -18.58
CA PHE A 30 4.88 -6.73 -20.02
C PHE A 30 4.16 -8.04 -20.31
N ARG A 31 3.46 -8.07 -21.45
CA ARG A 31 2.81 -9.31 -21.92
C ARG A 31 3.86 -10.39 -22.19
N ASP A 32 4.83 -10.06 -23.03
CA ASP A 32 5.83 -10.96 -23.57
C ASP A 32 7.05 -11.12 -22.64
N THR A 33 7.85 -12.15 -22.89
CA THR A 33 9.06 -12.47 -22.12
C THR A 33 10.28 -12.77 -23.01
N ASP A 34 10.11 -12.74 -24.33
CA ASP A 34 11.21 -12.96 -25.27
C ASP A 34 12.13 -11.74 -25.28
N ASP A 35 13.45 -11.95 -25.33
CA ASP A 35 14.46 -10.91 -25.19
C ASP A 35 14.31 -9.75 -26.21
N ASP A 36 13.78 -10.03 -27.41
CA ASP A 36 13.53 -9.04 -28.46
C ASP A 36 12.15 -8.37 -28.37
N ARG A 37 11.32 -8.78 -27.41
CA ARG A 37 9.95 -8.30 -27.17
C ARG A 37 9.74 -7.63 -25.82
N VAL A 38 10.83 -7.38 -25.11
CA VAL A 38 10.83 -6.69 -23.82
C VAL A 38 11.92 -5.62 -23.80
N PRO A 39 11.82 -4.62 -22.91
CA PRO A 39 12.86 -3.61 -22.76
C PRO A 39 14.21 -4.24 -22.45
N THR A 40 15.26 -3.81 -23.14
CA THR A 40 16.63 -4.31 -22.89
C THR A 40 17.17 -3.90 -21.53
N ARG A 41 16.51 -2.95 -20.86
CA ARG A 41 16.85 -2.41 -19.54
C ARG A 41 15.58 -2.01 -18.79
N PRO A 42 15.53 -2.18 -17.46
CA PRO A 42 14.48 -1.58 -16.65
C PRO A 42 14.69 -0.07 -16.54
N ILE A 43 13.59 0.66 -16.35
CA ILE A 43 13.60 2.11 -16.09
C ILE A 43 13.31 2.31 -14.61
N SER A 44 14.27 2.87 -13.89
CA SER A 44 14.12 3.18 -12.46
C SER A 44 13.55 4.57 -12.22
N ALA A 45 13.15 4.86 -10.98
CA ALA A 45 12.80 6.20 -10.53
C ALA A 45 13.97 6.97 -9.88
N LEU A 46 15.20 6.45 -10.02
CA LEU A 46 16.37 6.72 -9.18
C LEU A 46 16.45 8.18 -8.69
N ASN A 47 16.03 8.41 -7.47
CA ASN A 47 16.29 9.64 -6.76
C ASN A 47 17.54 9.43 -5.87
N ARG A 48 18.17 10.49 -5.37
CA ARG A 48 19.26 10.35 -4.39
C ARG A 48 18.75 10.24 -2.95
N GLN A 49 17.43 10.27 -2.74
CA GLN A 49 16.77 10.43 -1.45
C GLN A 49 16.09 9.13 -1.00
N LEU A 50 16.37 8.63 0.21
CA LEU A 50 15.81 7.40 0.79
C LEU A 50 16.19 6.11 0.02
N ILE A 51 15.73 5.91 -1.22
CA ILE A 51 15.93 4.66 -2.00
C ILE A 51 17.29 4.65 -2.70
N GLY A 52 17.74 5.80 -3.22
CA GLY A 52 19.10 5.95 -3.76
C GLY A 52 20.21 5.62 -2.75
N ALA A 53 19.90 5.61 -1.45
CA ALA A 53 20.83 5.19 -0.40
C ALA A 53 21.24 3.71 -0.52
N MET A 54 20.46 2.86 -1.20
CA MET A 54 20.87 1.47 -1.44
C MET A 54 22.12 1.36 -2.33
N ARG A 55 22.42 2.39 -3.15
CA ARG A 55 23.68 2.49 -3.91
C ARG A 55 24.85 3.03 -3.10
N VAL A 56 24.59 3.50 -1.88
CA VAL A 56 25.60 4.09 -1.02
C VAL A 56 26.19 2.99 -0.15
N MET A 57 27.49 2.79 -0.29
CA MET A 57 28.23 1.87 0.55
C MET A 57 28.15 2.28 2.02
N ALA A 58 27.85 1.32 2.90
CA ALA A 58 27.94 1.54 4.33
C ALA A 58 29.34 2.03 4.75
N PRO A 59 29.47 2.86 5.81
CA PRO A 59 30.75 3.28 6.35
C PRO A 59 31.70 2.09 6.61
N LEU A 60 33.01 2.29 6.40
CA LEU A 60 34.01 1.21 6.53
C LEU A 60 33.93 0.49 7.87
N TRP A 61 33.71 1.23 8.96
CA TRP A 61 33.59 0.63 10.28
C TRP A 61 32.42 -0.36 10.36
N GLN A 62 31.26 -0.10 9.73
CA GLN A 62 30.11 -1.03 9.71
C GLN A 62 30.43 -2.28 8.89
N ARG A 63 31.04 -2.08 7.73
CA ARG A 63 31.45 -3.15 6.81
C ARG A 63 32.44 -4.12 7.45
N ILE A 64 33.19 -3.68 8.46
CA ILE A 64 34.10 -4.50 9.25
C ILE A 64 33.39 -5.06 10.49
N GLN A 65 32.74 -4.22 11.29
CA GLN A 65 32.21 -4.60 12.60
C GLN A 65 31.03 -5.59 12.53
N PHE A 66 30.11 -5.44 11.57
CA PHE A 66 28.96 -6.35 11.50
C PHE A 66 29.35 -7.78 11.11
N PRO A 67 30.17 -8.01 10.06
CA PRO A 67 30.66 -9.37 9.78
C PRO A 67 31.46 -10.00 10.93
N LEU A 68 32.18 -9.20 11.72
CA LEU A 68 32.91 -9.69 12.89
C LEU A 68 31.97 -10.08 14.04
N HIS A 69 30.97 -9.25 14.33
CA HIS A 69 30.00 -9.51 15.40
C HIS A 69 28.93 -10.54 15.03
N ASP A 70 28.70 -10.79 13.73
CA ASP A 70 27.80 -11.83 13.22
C ASP A 70 28.52 -12.78 12.25
N TRP A 71 29.61 -13.37 12.73
CA TRP A 71 30.52 -14.20 11.94
C TRP A 71 29.82 -15.33 11.17
N ALA A 72 28.78 -15.95 11.76
CA ALA A 72 28.04 -17.02 11.12
C ALA A 72 27.32 -16.56 9.83
N ASN A 73 26.91 -15.30 9.75
CA ASN A 73 26.22 -14.72 8.58
C ASN A 73 27.10 -13.76 7.77
N ARG A 74 28.41 -13.67 8.04
CA ARG A 74 29.35 -12.74 7.39
C ARG A 74 29.23 -12.69 5.86
N GLN A 75 28.97 -13.82 5.22
CA GLN A 75 28.83 -13.91 3.76
C GLN A 75 27.68 -13.03 3.25
N ARG A 76 26.53 -12.98 3.94
CA ARG A 76 25.39 -12.12 3.52
C ARG A 76 25.76 -10.65 3.51
N TYR A 77 26.58 -10.21 4.46
CA TYR A 77 27.08 -8.84 4.49
C TYR A 77 28.05 -8.55 3.34
N PHE A 78 28.89 -9.51 2.97
CA PHE A 78 29.80 -9.39 1.83
C PHE A 78 29.05 -9.43 0.50
N ASP A 79 28.06 -10.32 0.35
CA ASP A 79 27.19 -10.40 -0.82
C ASP A 79 26.43 -9.08 -1.03
N PHE A 80 25.88 -8.50 0.04
CA PHE A 80 25.22 -7.21 -0.04
C PHE A 80 26.20 -6.08 -0.43
N GLN A 81 27.41 -6.08 0.12
CA GLN A 81 28.44 -5.11 -0.27
C GLN A 81 28.85 -5.26 -1.74
N GLN A 82 28.98 -6.48 -2.23
CA GLN A 82 29.28 -6.76 -3.64
C GLN A 82 28.16 -6.26 -4.54
N PHE A 83 26.90 -6.54 -4.20
CA PHE A 83 25.73 -6.02 -4.90
C PHE A 83 25.73 -4.47 -4.96
N GLN A 84 26.07 -3.79 -3.87
CA GLN A 84 26.16 -2.33 -3.87
C GLN A 84 27.28 -1.79 -4.78
N LEU A 85 28.42 -2.49 -4.86
CA LEU A 85 29.51 -2.14 -5.77
C LEU A 85 29.08 -2.30 -7.22
N GLU A 86 28.47 -3.43 -7.57
CA GLU A 86 27.93 -3.70 -8.91
C GLU A 86 26.91 -2.63 -9.34
N LEU A 87 25.98 -2.26 -8.47
CA LEU A 87 25.01 -1.20 -8.75
C LEU A 87 25.63 0.18 -8.98
N ARG A 88 26.73 0.48 -8.29
CA ARG A 88 27.43 1.77 -8.41
C ARG A 88 28.26 1.85 -9.68
N ASP A 89 28.82 0.72 -10.11
CA ASP A 89 29.73 0.67 -11.25
C ASP A 89 28.97 0.75 -12.61
N VAL A 90 27.65 0.55 -12.61
CA VAL A 90 26.78 0.80 -13.79
C VAL A 90 26.53 2.31 -13.96
N PRO A 91 26.97 2.94 -15.06
CA PRO A 91 26.78 4.37 -15.31
C PRO A 91 25.30 4.72 -15.56
N LEU A 92 24.91 5.95 -15.25
CA LEU A 92 23.58 6.45 -15.63
C LEU A 92 23.52 6.71 -17.15
N CYS A 93 22.38 6.39 -17.76
CA CYS A 93 22.14 6.70 -19.16
C CYS A 93 22.09 8.23 -19.40
N PRO A 94 22.53 8.74 -20.56
CA PRO A 94 22.34 10.13 -20.94
C PRO A 94 20.85 10.53 -20.89
N PRO A 95 20.51 11.67 -20.24
CA PRO A 95 19.13 12.12 -20.15
C PRO A 95 18.60 12.61 -21.51
N GLY A 96 17.28 12.51 -21.71
CA GLY A 96 16.60 13.03 -22.91
C GLY A 96 16.88 12.28 -24.21
N VAL A 97 17.57 11.13 -24.16
CA VAL A 97 17.87 10.30 -25.34
C VAL A 97 16.82 9.19 -25.49
N ASP A 98 16.44 8.83 -26.72
CA ASP A 98 15.49 7.73 -26.98
C ASP A 98 16.04 6.41 -26.42
N THR A 99 15.22 5.69 -25.65
CA THR A 99 15.63 4.48 -24.91
C THR A 99 16.27 3.41 -25.80
N ARG A 100 15.85 3.31 -27.07
CA ARG A 100 16.38 2.33 -28.04
C ARG A 100 17.77 2.67 -28.56
N THR A 101 18.20 3.92 -28.39
CA THR A 101 19.53 4.39 -28.80
C THR A 101 20.54 4.41 -27.64
N LEU A 102 20.07 4.13 -26.41
CA LEU A 102 20.92 4.11 -25.23
C LEU A 102 21.88 2.90 -25.23
N PRO A 103 23.11 3.05 -24.69
CA PRO A 103 24.05 1.93 -24.51
C PRO A 103 23.46 0.82 -23.64
N ALA A 104 23.60 -0.46 -23.98
CA ALA A 104 23.03 -1.60 -23.24
C ALA A 104 23.47 -1.69 -21.76
N ASP A 105 24.63 -1.12 -21.42
CA ASP A 105 25.29 -1.19 -20.13
C ASP A 105 25.08 0.06 -19.24
N CYS A 106 24.08 0.88 -19.54
CA CYS A 106 23.69 2.02 -18.71
C CYS A 106 22.38 1.79 -17.95
N HIS A 107 22.24 2.49 -16.83
CA HIS A 107 21.07 2.48 -15.99
C HIS A 107 20.16 3.69 -16.28
N GLU A 108 19.00 3.42 -16.85
CA GLU A 108 18.01 4.44 -17.20
C GLU A 108 17.15 4.83 -15.99
N ALA A 109 16.87 6.12 -15.86
CA ALA A 109 16.09 6.66 -14.76
C ALA A 109 15.18 7.80 -15.25
N THR A 110 13.97 7.85 -14.69
CA THR A 110 12.99 8.92 -14.88
C THR A 110 12.52 9.42 -13.53
N GLN A 111 12.11 10.68 -13.41
CA GLN A 111 11.69 11.28 -12.14
C GLN A 111 10.18 11.50 -12.05
N THR A 112 9.47 11.39 -13.18
CA THR A 112 8.03 11.62 -13.27
C THR A 112 7.33 10.50 -14.05
N PRO A 113 6.03 10.25 -13.80
CA PRO A 113 5.21 9.39 -14.64
C PRO A 113 5.24 9.80 -16.12
N GLN A 114 5.22 11.10 -16.42
CA GLN A 114 5.34 11.62 -17.79
C GLN A 114 6.56 11.04 -18.52
N GLU A 115 7.74 11.18 -17.91
CA GLU A 115 8.98 10.67 -18.49
C GLU A 115 8.95 9.13 -18.58
N LEU A 116 8.42 8.44 -17.56
CA LEU A 116 8.25 6.98 -17.61
C LEU A 116 7.39 6.55 -18.81
N TYR A 117 6.23 7.17 -19.00
CA TYR A 117 5.33 6.85 -20.11
C TYR A 117 5.95 7.18 -21.47
N GLU A 118 6.72 8.28 -21.57
CA GLU A 118 7.48 8.59 -22.77
C GLU A 118 8.45 7.46 -23.12
N LYS A 119 9.22 6.95 -22.14
CA LYS A 119 10.16 5.85 -22.35
C LYS A 119 9.46 4.54 -22.70
N LEU A 120 8.33 4.22 -22.06
CA LEU A 120 7.52 3.05 -22.39
C LEU A 120 6.94 3.15 -23.80
N ALA A 121 6.55 4.35 -24.24
CA ALA A 121 6.10 4.59 -25.61
C ALA A 121 7.23 4.47 -26.63
N GLN A 122 8.45 4.91 -26.30
CA GLN A 122 9.64 4.72 -27.15
C GLN A 122 9.95 3.23 -27.34
N TRP A 123 9.85 2.42 -26.27
CA TRP A 123 9.96 0.96 -26.39
C TRP A 123 8.86 0.36 -27.26
N GLY A 124 7.61 0.78 -27.06
CA GLY A 124 6.47 0.38 -27.88
C GLY A 124 5.90 -1.01 -27.58
N PHE A 125 6.29 -1.65 -26.48
CA PHE A 125 5.77 -2.96 -26.06
C PHE A 125 4.41 -2.85 -25.36
N ASP A 126 3.61 -3.91 -25.43
CA ASP A 126 2.33 -4.00 -24.70
C ASP A 126 2.61 -4.09 -23.19
N THR A 127 2.18 -3.05 -22.49
CA THR A 127 2.57 -2.77 -21.11
C THR A 127 1.35 -2.39 -20.28
N ILE A 128 1.32 -2.84 -19.02
CA ILE A 128 0.40 -2.36 -17.99
C ILE A 128 1.23 -1.71 -16.88
N VAL A 129 0.77 -0.56 -16.41
CA VAL A 129 1.38 0.19 -15.30
C VAL A 129 0.38 0.23 -14.15
N ILE A 130 0.76 -0.21 -12.96
CA ILE A 130 -0.14 -0.43 -11.84
C ILE A 130 0.37 0.35 -10.61
N PRO A 131 -0.27 1.46 -10.23
CA PRO A 131 0.00 2.11 -8.96
C PRO A 131 -0.31 1.16 -7.79
N HIS A 132 0.61 1.08 -6.84
CA HIS A 132 0.48 0.20 -5.67
C HIS A 132 1.04 0.87 -4.40
N GLY A 133 0.69 0.35 -3.22
CA GLY A 133 1.08 0.94 -1.94
C GLY A 133 0.74 2.43 -1.79
N THR A 134 -0.28 2.94 -2.50
CA THR A 134 -0.47 4.38 -2.75
C THR A 134 -0.74 5.18 -1.48
N THR A 135 -1.34 4.55 -0.47
CA THR A 135 -1.67 5.16 0.82
C THR A 135 -0.57 4.94 1.87
N TRP A 136 0.50 4.19 1.57
CA TRP A 136 1.50 3.79 2.54
C TRP A 136 2.33 4.98 3.03
N GLY A 137 2.17 5.32 4.31
CA GLY A 137 2.77 6.51 4.93
C GLY A 137 4.25 6.41 5.26
N LEU A 138 4.90 5.29 4.92
CA LEU A 138 6.33 5.03 5.15
C LEU A 138 7.20 6.17 4.63
N TYR A 139 7.09 6.42 3.32
CA TYR A 139 7.85 7.43 2.60
C TYR A 139 6.96 8.49 1.97
N THR A 140 5.63 8.26 1.91
CA THR A 140 4.69 9.18 1.28
C THR A 140 4.52 10.42 2.17
N PRO A 141 4.86 11.64 1.69
CA PRO A 141 4.74 12.84 2.50
C PRO A 141 3.29 13.12 2.94
N PRO A 142 3.04 13.59 4.18
CA PRO A 142 1.73 14.03 4.61
C PRO A 142 1.12 15.07 3.67
N GLY A 143 -0.16 14.96 3.36
CA GLY A 143 -0.86 15.87 2.44
C GLY A 143 -0.72 15.53 0.95
N THR A 144 -0.04 14.44 0.61
CA THR A 144 0.02 13.93 -0.76
C THR A 144 -1.36 13.48 -1.25
N THR A 145 -1.70 13.91 -2.47
CA THR A 145 -2.92 13.55 -3.20
C THR A 145 -2.59 13.03 -4.60
N LEU A 146 -3.49 12.20 -5.16
CA LEU A 146 -3.38 11.61 -6.50
C LEU A 146 -3.77 12.58 -7.64
N ASP A 147 -4.40 13.70 -7.33
CA ASP A 147 -4.87 14.71 -8.29
C ASP A 147 -3.77 15.21 -9.23
N LYS A 148 -2.55 15.44 -8.74
CA LYS A 148 -1.41 15.84 -9.58
C LYS A 148 -1.00 14.81 -10.63
N GLN A 149 -1.37 13.54 -10.42
CA GLN A 149 -1.14 12.47 -11.40
C GLN A 149 -2.25 12.42 -12.44
N LEU A 150 -3.45 12.94 -12.13
CA LEU A 150 -4.59 12.98 -13.05
C LEU A 150 -4.49 14.16 -14.02
N THR A 151 -3.44 14.20 -14.83
CA THR A 151 -3.24 15.21 -15.87
C THR A 151 -2.91 14.53 -17.20
N ALA A 152 -3.08 15.22 -18.32
CA ALA A 152 -2.72 14.67 -19.63
C ALA A 152 -1.23 14.30 -19.75
N ALA A 153 -0.36 14.92 -18.94
CA ALA A 153 1.07 14.64 -18.94
C ALA A 153 1.44 13.46 -18.02
N GLN A 154 0.78 13.33 -16.87
CA GLN A 154 1.18 12.40 -15.81
C GLN A 154 0.36 11.10 -15.74
N ASP A 155 -0.68 10.98 -16.57
CA ASP A 155 -1.52 9.77 -16.67
C ASP A 155 -1.59 9.28 -18.12
N ASP A 156 -1.42 7.98 -18.29
CA ASP A 156 -1.69 7.26 -19.54
C ASP A 156 -2.83 6.26 -19.29
N PRO A 157 -4.08 6.59 -19.68
CA PRO A 157 -5.24 5.75 -19.40
C PRO A 157 -5.25 4.43 -20.20
N GLU A 158 -4.38 4.24 -21.19
CA GLU A 158 -4.26 2.98 -21.92
C GLU A 158 -3.31 1.99 -21.23
N ARG A 159 -2.35 2.50 -20.47
CA ARG A 159 -1.36 1.71 -19.71
C ARG A 159 -1.73 1.59 -18.24
N GLN A 160 -2.25 2.66 -17.65
CA GLN A 160 -2.58 2.74 -16.23
C GLN A 160 -4.06 2.39 -15.97
N THR A 161 -4.40 1.12 -16.19
CA THR A 161 -5.79 0.64 -16.15
C THR A 161 -6.16 -0.09 -14.85
N LEU A 162 -5.18 -0.39 -13.98
CA LEU A 162 -5.39 -1.14 -12.73
C LEU A 162 -4.78 -0.37 -11.56
N ILE A 163 -5.30 -0.60 -10.36
CA ILE A 163 -4.75 -0.11 -9.09
C ILE A 163 -4.78 -1.22 -8.05
N GLU A 164 -3.73 -1.32 -7.23
CA GLU A 164 -3.72 -2.18 -6.07
C GLU A 164 -4.50 -1.54 -4.90
N VAL A 165 -5.50 -2.26 -4.40
CA VAL A 165 -6.33 -1.81 -3.26
C VAL A 165 -5.93 -2.43 -1.93
N PHE A 166 -5.10 -3.48 -1.95
CA PHE A 166 -4.61 -4.16 -0.75
C PHE A 166 -3.29 -4.88 -1.01
N SER A 167 -2.37 -4.81 -0.05
CA SER A 167 -1.10 -5.50 -0.12
C SER A 167 -0.56 -5.98 1.22
N GLY A 168 0.66 -6.54 1.24
CA GLY A 168 1.42 -6.78 2.46
C GLY A 168 1.66 -5.50 3.29
N HIS A 169 1.46 -4.31 2.72
CA HIS A 169 1.55 -3.02 3.39
C HIS A 169 0.21 -2.48 3.90
N GLY A 170 -0.88 -3.22 3.70
CA GLY A 170 -2.23 -2.89 4.17
C GLY A 170 -3.17 -2.36 3.08
N ASN A 171 -4.32 -1.85 3.53
CA ASN A 171 -5.42 -1.40 2.71
C ASN A 171 -5.21 0.02 2.16
N SER A 172 -5.41 0.17 0.85
CA SER A 172 -5.40 1.44 0.11
C SER A 172 -6.77 1.81 -0.49
N GLU A 173 -7.81 1.04 -0.23
CA GLU A 173 -9.18 1.31 -0.70
C GLU A 173 -9.75 2.62 -0.12
N GLU A 174 -9.76 2.72 1.21
CA GLU A 174 -10.67 3.60 1.95
C GLU A 174 -10.24 5.07 1.96
N TYR A 175 -11.18 5.98 1.72
CA TYR A 175 -10.99 7.41 1.94
C TYR A 175 -11.51 7.83 3.32
N ARG A 176 -10.81 8.77 3.94
CA ARG A 176 -11.23 9.50 5.15
C ARG A 176 -10.87 10.97 4.99
N ASP A 177 -11.65 11.85 5.61
CA ASP A 177 -11.52 13.31 5.49
C ASP A 177 -10.67 13.96 6.59
N TRP A 178 -10.14 13.17 7.53
CA TRP A 178 -9.14 13.65 8.46
C TRP A 178 -7.84 14.01 7.76
N LYS A 179 -7.07 14.91 8.36
CA LYS A 179 -5.83 15.44 7.79
C LYS A 179 -4.65 15.19 8.74
N ALA A 180 -3.53 14.74 8.18
CA ALA A 180 -2.26 14.68 8.90
C ALA A 180 -1.55 16.05 8.99
N ILE A 181 -1.87 16.95 8.05
CA ILE A 181 -1.32 18.29 7.89
C ILE A 181 -2.41 19.17 7.25
N ASP A 182 -2.51 20.43 7.67
CA ASP A 182 -3.29 21.45 6.98
C ASP A 182 -2.41 22.62 6.56
N TRP A 183 -2.96 23.59 5.83
CA TRP A 183 -2.23 24.76 5.36
C TRP A 183 -2.99 26.05 5.67
N ASP A 184 -2.28 27.08 6.14
CA ASP A 184 -2.88 28.40 6.33
C ASP A 184 -2.99 29.18 5.00
N ALA A 185 -3.58 30.39 5.06
CA ALA A 185 -3.76 31.24 3.88
C ALA A 185 -2.43 31.72 3.24
N GLN A 186 -1.33 31.62 3.97
CA GLN A 186 0.02 31.96 3.50
C GLN A 186 0.78 30.72 2.98
N GLY A 187 0.17 29.54 3.03
CA GLY A 187 0.79 28.28 2.63
C GLY A 187 1.75 27.71 3.67
N ASN A 188 1.68 28.11 4.94
CA ASN A 188 2.46 27.49 6.01
C ASN A 188 1.76 26.24 6.53
N PRO A 189 2.54 25.20 6.93
CA PRO A 189 1.97 23.97 7.45
C PRO A 189 1.38 24.20 8.85
N VAL A 190 0.16 23.72 9.04
CA VAL A 190 -0.60 23.77 10.30
C VAL A 190 -0.84 22.36 10.79
N CYS A 191 -0.65 22.15 12.10
CA CYS A 191 -0.97 20.88 12.74
C CYS A 191 -2.47 20.82 13.06
N PRO A 192 -3.26 19.92 12.45
CA PRO A 192 -4.69 19.84 12.72
C PRO A 192 -4.97 19.44 14.17
N GLU A 193 -6.13 19.83 14.68
CA GLU A 193 -6.60 19.34 15.98
C GLU A 193 -7.03 17.86 15.88
N PRO A 194 -6.84 17.06 16.94
CA PRO A 194 -7.28 15.68 16.97
C PRO A 194 -8.80 15.59 16.95
N THR A 195 -9.30 14.52 16.34
CA THR A 195 -10.71 14.15 16.35
C THR A 195 -10.88 12.79 17.01
N ARG A 196 -12.13 12.37 17.24
CA ARG A 196 -12.42 10.99 17.70
C ARG A 196 -11.89 9.93 16.72
N ALA A 197 -11.90 10.24 15.42
CA ALA A 197 -11.49 9.30 14.38
C ALA A 197 -9.98 9.27 14.14
N TYR A 198 -9.24 10.33 14.51
CA TYR A 198 -7.84 10.47 14.13
C TYR A 198 -7.07 11.49 15.00
N GLU A 199 -5.88 11.11 15.46
CA GLU A 199 -4.92 12.02 16.08
C GLU A 199 -3.72 12.25 15.14
N PRO A 200 -3.47 13.49 14.67
CA PRO A 200 -2.26 13.82 13.93
C PRO A 200 -1.00 13.65 14.80
N CYS A 201 0.04 13.01 14.29
CA CYS A 201 1.27 12.82 15.08
C CYS A 201 2.01 14.13 15.41
N CYS A 202 1.84 15.21 14.64
CA CYS A 202 2.33 16.53 15.03
C CYS A 202 1.70 16.98 16.35
N TRP A 203 0.43 16.64 16.60
CA TRP A 203 -0.26 16.97 17.84
C TRP A 203 0.33 16.20 19.01
N ARG A 204 0.49 14.88 18.84
CA ARG A 204 1.14 13.99 19.80
C ARG A 204 2.57 14.45 20.15
N ALA A 205 3.35 14.93 19.18
CA ALA A 205 4.67 15.51 19.42
C ALA A 205 4.59 16.71 20.39
N GLY A 206 3.58 17.57 20.21
CA GLY A 206 3.27 18.65 21.12
C GLY A 206 2.91 18.17 22.53
N GLU A 207 2.05 17.15 22.66
CA GLU A 207 1.67 16.58 23.96
C GLU A 207 2.87 15.96 24.70
N LEU A 208 3.76 15.29 23.98
CA LEU A 208 4.99 14.72 24.54
C LEU A 208 5.92 15.79 25.12
N ILE A 209 6.05 16.93 24.44
CA ILE A 209 6.81 18.07 24.95
C ILE A 209 6.08 18.76 26.10
N ARG A 210 4.75 18.89 26.04
CA ARG A 210 3.94 19.45 27.15
C ARG A 210 4.16 18.67 28.44
N ALA A 211 4.15 17.35 28.37
CA ALA A 211 4.38 16.46 29.50
C ALA A 211 5.77 16.63 30.15
N ARG A 212 6.73 17.25 29.44
CA ARG A 212 8.12 17.45 29.88
C ARG A 212 8.41 18.88 30.33
N CYS A 213 7.40 19.76 30.35
CA CYS A 213 7.61 21.17 30.72
C CYS A 213 8.02 21.37 32.18
N GLY A 214 7.63 20.48 33.10
CA GLY A 214 7.90 20.67 34.54
C GLY A 214 7.34 22.00 35.05
N ASP A 215 8.16 22.76 35.79
CA ASP A 215 7.75 24.02 36.46
C ASP A 215 7.95 25.28 35.59
N VAL A 216 8.26 25.15 34.29
CA VAL A 216 8.42 26.34 33.43
C VAL A 216 7.11 27.11 33.28
N PRO A 217 7.17 28.44 33.07
CA PRO A 217 5.96 29.24 32.86
C PRO A 217 5.08 28.68 31.74
N ARG A 218 3.75 28.71 31.92
CA ARG A 218 2.79 28.17 30.96
C ARG A 218 3.01 28.68 29.53
N GLU A 219 3.33 29.96 29.37
CA GLU A 219 3.58 30.56 28.07
C GLU A 219 4.81 29.96 27.38
N GLU A 220 5.88 29.72 28.14
CA GLU A 220 7.10 29.08 27.66
C GLU A 220 6.85 27.61 27.30
N CYS A 221 6.06 26.89 28.12
CA CYS A 221 5.62 25.54 27.77
C CYS A 221 4.84 25.52 26.46
N GLU A 222 3.85 26.39 26.28
CA GLU A 222 3.07 26.46 25.05
C GLU A 222 3.92 26.89 23.84
N ARG A 223 4.96 27.72 24.04
CA ARG A 223 5.95 28.01 22.99
C ARG A 223 6.70 26.74 22.56
N ARG A 224 7.14 25.91 23.51
CA ARG A 224 7.81 24.62 23.24
C ARG A 224 6.89 23.63 22.53
N VAL A 225 5.62 23.57 22.93
CA VAL A 225 4.60 22.74 22.28
C VAL A 225 4.39 23.17 20.82
N ARG A 226 4.24 24.47 20.56
CA ARG A 226 4.13 24.99 19.18
C ARG A 226 5.37 24.69 18.35
N ALA A 227 6.56 24.86 18.93
CA ALA A 227 7.81 24.50 18.27
C ALA A 227 7.88 23.00 17.92
N ALA A 228 7.42 22.11 18.81
CA ALA A 228 7.37 20.67 18.56
C ALA A 228 6.45 20.29 17.40
N ARG A 229 5.26 20.91 17.34
CA ARG A 229 4.32 20.72 16.23
C ARG A 229 4.95 21.16 14.89
N LEU A 230 5.59 22.34 14.87
CA LEU A 230 6.22 22.88 13.66
C LEU A 230 7.44 22.06 13.23
N ASN A 231 8.31 21.67 14.17
CA ASN A 231 9.46 20.81 13.88
C ASN A 231 9.02 19.47 13.30
N TYR A 232 7.98 18.84 13.88
CA TYR A 232 7.43 17.60 13.34
C TYR A 232 6.96 17.76 11.89
N LEU A 233 6.19 18.82 11.60
CA LEU A 233 5.69 19.09 10.25
C LEU A 233 6.82 19.37 9.26
N GLY A 234 7.82 20.15 9.67
CA GLY A 234 9.00 20.47 8.84
C GLY A 234 9.86 19.25 8.50
N ALA A 235 9.88 18.25 9.37
CA ALA A 235 10.63 17.01 9.16
C ALA A 235 9.89 15.98 8.28
N GLY A 236 8.62 16.22 7.93
CA GLY A 236 7.82 15.34 7.07
C GLY A 236 7.72 13.91 7.62
N VAL A 237 8.11 12.92 6.81
CA VAL A 237 8.12 11.50 7.23
C VAL A 237 9.03 11.23 8.43
N GLY A 238 10.08 12.03 8.61
CA GLY A 238 11.01 11.93 9.75
C GLY A 238 10.53 12.61 11.04
N GLY A 239 9.26 13.03 11.12
CA GLY A 239 8.71 13.84 12.22
C GLY A 239 9.00 13.30 13.63
N ARG A 240 9.00 11.98 13.83
CA ARG A 240 9.27 11.38 15.16
C ARG A 240 10.67 11.68 15.70
N LEU A 241 11.63 11.89 14.81
CA LEU A 241 13.02 12.17 15.18
C LEU A 241 13.21 13.55 15.80
N THR A 242 12.19 14.41 15.74
CA THR A 242 12.21 15.77 16.29
C THR A 242 11.98 15.80 17.80
N VAL A 243 11.50 14.71 18.40
CA VAL A 243 11.24 14.60 19.85
C VAL A 243 12.23 13.61 20.47
N PRO A 244 13.31 14.09 21.12
CA PRO A 244 14.36 13.23 21.67
C PRO A 244 13.84 12.26 22.73
N GLY A 245 14.36 11.04 22.73
CA GLY A 245 14.15 10.05 23.80
C GLY A 245 12.70 9.59 23.93
N THR A 246 12.01 9.46 22.81
CA THR A 246 10.69 8.82 22.77
C THR A 246 10.82 7.35 22.40
N THR A 247 9.95 6.51 22.96
CA THR A 247 9.80 5.10 22.54
C THR A 247 8.67 4.98 21.53
N VAL A 248 8.38 3.76 21.04
CA VAL A 248 7.20 3.52 20.19
C VAL A 248 5.90 3.81 20.93
N GLU A 249 5.81 3.39 22.20
CA GLU A 249 4.61 3.49 23.02
C GLU A 249 4.19 4.94 23.29
N ASP A 250 5.16 5.85 23.43
CA ASP A 250 4.92 7.28 23.64
C ASP A 250 4.04 7.91 22.55
N TRP A 251 4.14 7.42 21.31
CA TRP A 251 3.41 7.96 20.17
C TRP A 251 2.01 7.39 20.02
N LYS A 252 1.67 6.35 20.80
CA LYS A 252 0.37 5.69 20.78
C LYS A 252 -0.10 5.37 19.35
N ASP A 253 -1.38 5.55 19.05
CA ASP A 253 -1.99 5.31 17.74
C ASP A 253 -2.01 6.55 16.83
N CYS A 254 -1.23 7.60 17.13
CA CYS A 254 -1.23 8.79 16.28
C CYS A 254 -0.89 8.42 14.83
N GLY A 255 -1.51 9.13 13.90
CA GLY A 255 -1.31 8.94 12.47
C GLY A 255 -1.97 7.70 11.89
N GLN A 256 -2.70 6.90 12.67
CA GLN A 256 -3.32 5.66 12.17
C GLN A 256 -4.82 5.82 11.93
N CYS A 257 -5.35 5.13 10.93
CA CYS A 257 -6.80 5.02 10.74
C CYS A 257 -7.38 4.08 11.81
N ARG A 258 -8.42 4.53 12.52
CA ARG A 258 -9.03 3.78 13.64
C ARG A 258 -10.16 2.84 13.22
N ASP A 259 -10.82 3.12 12.11
CA ASP A 259 -12.02 2.42 11.63
C ASP A 259 -11.86 1.82 10.23
N CYS A 260 -10.63 1.79 9.70
CA CYS A 260 -10.32 1.17 8.42
C CYS A 260 -10.03 -0.33 8.61
N PHE A 261 -10.30 -1.12 7.58
CA PHE A 261 -9.89 -2.51 7.51
C PHE A 261 -8.40 -2.61 7.21
N ASN A 262 -7.63 -3.27 8.08
CA ASN A 262 -6.19 -3.53 7.90
C ASN A 262 -5.42 -2.35 7.26
N PRO A 263 -5.48 -1.14 7.83
CA PRO A 263 -4.99 0.07 7.17
C PRO A 263 -3.48 0.02 6.93
N ALA A 264 -3.04 0.69 5.88
CA ALA A 264 -1.61 0.94 5.71
C ALA A 264 -1.06 1.81 6.85
N PHE A 265 0.20 1.55 7.23
CA PHE A 265 0.89 2.34 8.25
C PHE A 265 0.88 3.82 7.87
N SER A 266 0.41 4.66 8.79
CA SER A 266 0.32 6.10 8.58
C SER A 266 -0.39 6.49 7.27
N MET A 267 -1.55 5.88 7.02
CA MET A 267 -2.33 6.03 5.80
C MET A 267 -2.40 7.47 5.25
N ARG A 268 -2.38 7.61 3.91
CA ARG A 268 -2.58 8.87 3.18
C ARG A 268 -3.93 8.84 2.44
N PRO A 269 -5.02 9.38 3.02
CA PRO A 269 -6.35 9.27 2.42
C PRO A 269 -6.45 9.87 1.01
N GLY A 270 -5.72 10.95 0.74
CA GLY A 270 -5.67 11.59 -0.59
C GLY A 270 -5.07 10.72 -1.71
N ASN A 271 -4.55 9.55 -1.37
CA ASN A 271 -4.04 8.57 -2.33
C ASN A 271 -4.83 7.25 -2.34
N SER A 272 -6.00 7.20 -1.70
CA SER A 272 -6.81 5.99 -1.69
C SER A 272 -7.48 5.73 -3.04
N ALA A 273 -7.86 4.49 -3.30
CA ALA A 273 -8.60 4.12 -4.50
C ALA A 273 -9.95 4.86 -4.57
N GLN A 274 -10.67 4.97 -3.45
CA GLN A 274 -11.92 5.73 -3.41
C GLN A 274 -11.71 7.22 -3.74
N TYR A 275 -10.63 7.84 -3.26
CA TYR A 275 -10.29 9.22 -3.63
C TYR A 275 -10.04 9.31 -5.14
N ALA A 276 -9.24 8.40 -5.70
CA ALA A 276 -8.91 8.36 -7.12
C ALA A 276 -10.17 8.25 -8.01
N LEU A 277 -11.16 7.46 -7.60
CA LEU A 277 -12.42 7.30 -8.31
C LEU A 277 -13.37 8.50 -8.17
N ALA A 278 -13.24 9.27 -7.10
CA ALA A 278 -14.08 10.43 -6.82
C ALA A 278 -13.59 11.72 -7.51
N ILE A 279 -12.28 11.91 -7.66
CA ILE A 279 -11.73 13.14 -8.23
C ILE A 279 -11.92 13.24 -9.75
N SER A 280 -11.83 14.47 -10.26
CA SER A 280 -11.77 14.74 -11.70
C SER A 280 -10.83 15.92 -11.96
N ASN A 281 -10.10 15.88 -13.07
CA ASN A 281 -9.33 17.02 -13.55
C ASN A 281 -10.15 17.78 -14.59
N PHE A 282 -10.20 19.10 -14.44
CA PHE A 282 -11.02 20.03 -15.23
C PHE A 282 -10.20 20.97 -16.12
N ASP A 283 -8.96 20.60 -16.48
CA ASP A 283 -8.14 21.41 -17.41
C ASP A 283 -8.80 21.51 -18.79
N ASP A 284 -9.55 20.49 -19.20
CA ASP A 284 -10.59 20.54 -20.25
C ASP A 284 -11.97 20.35 -19.59
N PRO A 285 -12.70 21.42 -19.23
CA PRO A 285 -14.00 21.32 -18.57
C PRO A 285 -15.07 20.59 -19.41
N ALA A 286 -14.92 20.57 -20.75
CA ALA A 286 -15.87 19.87 -21.62
C ALA A 286 -15.64 18.34 -21.60
N ARG A 287 -14.43 17.90 -21.24
CA ARG A 287 -14.06 16.49 -21.13
C ARG A 287 -13.17 16.27 -19.90
N PRO A 288 -13.75 16.32 -18.68
CA PRO A 288 -12.97 16.12 -17.46
C PRO A 288 -12.27 14.77 -17.46
N ARG A 289 -10.99 14.76 -17.09
CA ARG A 289 -10.20 13.53 -16.99
C ARG A 289 -10.50 12.84 -15.67
N ARG A 290 -10.58 11.50 -15.71
CA ARG A 290 -10.88 10.64 -14.57
C ARG A 290 -10.10 9.35 -14.66
N PHE A 291 -9.67 8.83 -13.51
CA PHE A 291 -9.18 7.47 -13.45
C PHE A 291 -10.29 6.46 -13.73
N ARG A 292 -9.92 5.37 -14.38
CA ARG A 292 -10.80 4.24 -14.73
C ARG A 292 -10.08 2.92 -14.43
N PHE A 293 -9.82 2.71 -13.13
CA PHE A 293 -9.09 1.55 -12.64
C PHE A 293 -9.95 0.29 -12.51
N GLY A 294 -9.34 -0.86 -12.76
CA GLY A 294 -9.74 -2.14 -12.16
C GLY A 294 -9.00 -2.35 -10.85
N PHE A 295 -9.61 -3.08 -9.92
CA PHE A 295 -9.04 -3.36 -8.61
C PHE A 295 -8.30 -4.69 -8.61
N ILE A 296 -7.07 -4.67 -8.11
CA ILE A 296 -6.29 -5.87 -7.81
C ILE A 296 -5.75 -5.80 -6.38
N ALA A 297 -5.20 -6.90 -5.90
CA ALA A 297 -4.41 -6.95 -4.68
C ALA A 297 -3.15 -7.78 -4.93
N SER A 298 -2.15 -7.66 -4.07
CA SER A 298 -0.92 -8.43 -4.23
C SER A 298 -0.28 -8.78 -2.88
N SER A 299 0.65 -9.74 -2.87
CA SER A 299 1.32 -10.13 -1.63
C SER A 299 2.25 -9.04 -1.08
N ASP A 300 2.93 -8.32 -1.99
CA ASP A 300 3.88 -7.23 -1.73
C ASP A 300 4.69 -7.33 -0.41
N ASN A 301 5.39 -8.46 -0.21
CA ASN A 301 6.13 -8.73 1.03
C ASN A 301 7.64 -8.92 0.82
N HIS A 302 8.15 -8.53 -0.36
CA HIS A 302 9.57 -8.56 -0.78
C HIS A 302 10.35 -9.86 -0.49
N SER A 303 9.65 -10.97 -0.27
CA SER A 303 10.27 -12.23 0.14
C SER A 303 10.54 -13.19 -1.02
N ALA A 304 10.12 -12.82 -2.23
CA ALA A 304 10.07 -13.65 -3.43
C ALA A 304 9.30 -14.98 -3.24
N ARG A 305 8.41 -15.06 -2.25
CA ARG A 305 7.51 -16.20 -2.05
C ARG A 305 6.25 -16.03 -2.91
N PRO A 306 5.80 -17.09 -3.59
CA PRO A 306 4.62 -16.98 -4.44
C PRO A 306 3.35 -16.93 -3.60
N GLY A 307 2.63 -15.80 -3.68
CA GLY A 307 1.26 -15.62 -3.17
C GLY A 307 1.08 -16.01 -1.71
N THR A 308 1.51 -15.15 -0.79
CA THR A 308 1.23 -15.26 0.65
C THR A 308 -0.17 -14.70 0.96
N GLY A 309 -0.75 -15.02 2.13
CA GLY A 309 -2.08 -14.53 2.53
C GLY A 309 -3.23 -15.54 2.46
N TYR A 310 -3.02 -16.73 1.89
CA TYR A 310 -4.01 -17.82 1.95
C TYR A 310 -4.01 -18.57 3.30
N LYS A 311 -3.07 -18.25 4.18
CA LYS A 311 -2.87 -18.78 5.54
C LYS A 311 -2.18 -17.71 6.38
N GLU A 312 -2.55 -17.62 7.65
CA GLU A 312 -2.07 -16.61 8.59
C GLU A 312 -1.12 -17.24 9.62
N PHE A 313 0.17 -17.23 9.31
CA PHE A 313 1.21 -17.89 10.08
C PHE A 313 2.62 -17.40 9.72
N ALA A 314 3.61 -17.74 10.55
CA ALA A 314 5.02 -17.47 10.31
C ALA A 314 5.27 -16.03 9.86
N ARG A 315 4.82 -15.06 10.67
CA ARG A 315 4.85 -13.61 10.42
C ARG A 315 6.16 -13.14 9.81
N HIS A 316 7.30 -13.48 10.41
CA HIS A 316 8.64 -13.12 9.91
C HIS A 316 9.03 -13.74 8.55
N GLY A 317 8.30 -14.77 8.11
CA GLY A 317 8.48 -15.45 6.83
C GLY A 317 7.46 -15.07 5.76
N MET A 318 6.27 -14.61 6.17
CA MET A 318 5.16 -14.27 5.28
C MET A 318 4.87 -12.77 5.19
N THR A 319 5.54 -11.97 6.01
CA THR A 319 5.49 -10.50 6.00
C THR A 319 6.91 -9.93 6.04
N GLU A 320 7.02 -8.60 5.98
CA GLU A 320 8.30 -7.89 6.12
C GLU A 320 8.71 -7.61 7.56
N ALA A 321 8.02 -8.18 8.53
CA ALA A 321 8.35 -8.01 9.94
C ALA A 321 9.78 -8.51 10.22
N ALA A 322 10.69 -7.57 10.45
CA ALA A 322 12.09 -7.82 10.75
C ALA A 322 12.64 -6.79 11.74
N GLY A 323 13.73 -7.15 12.43
CA GLY A 323 14.37 -6.27 13.39
C GLY A 323 15.49 -6.98 14.16
N PRO A 324 16.11 -6.29 15.12
CA PRO A 324 17.21 -6.83 15.92
C PRO A 324 16.88 -8.16 16.60
N ARG A 325 17.78 -9.14 16.49
CA ARG A 325 17.57 -10.46 17.10
C ARG A 325 17.64 -10.46 18.63
N ASP A 326 18.26 -9.45 19.23
CA ASP A 326 18.46 -9.33 20.69
C ASP A 326 18.69 -7.86 21.10
N ALA A 327 18.66 -7.60 22.41
CA ALA A 327 18.84 -6.27 22.99
C ALA A 327 20.23 -5.67 22.72
N ALA A 328 21.27 -6.49 22.59
CA ALA A 328 22.63 -6.01 22.34
C ALA A 328 22.78 -5.53 20.88
N TRP A 329 22.15 -6.21 19.93
CA TRP A 329 22.01 -5.76 18.55
C TRP A 329 21.15 -4.51 18.46
N PHE A 330 20.03 -4.47 19.18
CA PHE A 330 19.16 -3.30 19.23
C PHE A 330 19.92 -2.05 19.69
N ALA A 331 20.64 -2.13 20.82
CA ALA A 331 21.47 -1.03 21.33
C ALA A 331 22.61 -0.61 20.36
N ARG A 332 23.09 -1.53 19.51
CA ARG A 332 24.16 -1.26 18.53
C ARG A 332 23.65 -0.52 17.29
N ILE A 333 22.41 -0.77 16.87
CA ILE A 333 21.91 -0.30 15.57
C ILE A 333 20.78 0.73 15.66
N VAL A 334 20.06 0.76 16.77
CA VAL A 334 19.01 1.75 17.04
C VAL A 334 19.61 2.83 17.94
N PRO A 335 19.90 4.03 17.43
CA PRO A 335 20.47 5.08 18.27
C PRO A 335 19.41 5.64 19.23
N HIS A 336 19.85 5.85 20.47
CA HIS A 336 19.03 6.37 21.56
C HIS A 336 19.49 7.77 21.92
N SER A 337 18.55 8.67 22.18
CA SER A 337 18.83 9.99 22.77
C SER A 337 18.16 10.09 24.12
N ALA A 338 18.74 10.83 25.06
CA ALA A 338 18.07 11.14 26.31
C ALA A 338 16.79 11.97 26.05
N PRO A 339 15.72 11.79 26.86
CA PRO A 339 14.56 12.67 26.81
C PRO A 339 14.97 14.13 27.05
N ALA A 340 14.46 15.04 26.22
CA ALA A 340 14.66 16.47 26.35
C ALA A 340 13.30 17.20 26.41
N PRO A 341 13.21 18.35 27.12
CA PRO A 341 11.99 19.14 27.21
C PRO A 341 11.79 20.07 26.00
N GLU A 342 12.76 20.15 25.08
CA GLU A 342 12.64 20.80 23.78
C GLU A 342 12.67 19.78 22.63
N SER A 343 11.96 20.12 21.55
CA SER A 343 12.09 19.44 20.26
C SER A 343 13.27 20.02 19.46
N VAL A 344 13.75 19.26 18.48
CA VAL A 344 14.84 19.66 17.59
C VAL A 344 14.39 19.62 16.13
N PRO A 345 14.85 20.55 15.28
CA PRO A 345 14.60 20.48 13.85
C PRO A 345 15.34 19.28 13.24
N VAL A 346 14.65 18.58 12.32
CA VAL A 346 15.21 17.47 11.55
C VAL A 346 15.01 17.77 10.07
N ASP A 347 16.10 17.75 9.32
CA ASP A 347 16.08 17.84 7.87
C ASP A 347 16.47 16.47 7.30
N ILE A 348 15.50 15.77 6.72
CA ILE A 348 15.70 14.41 6.18
C ILE A 348 16.61 14.39 4.95
N ILE A 349 16.76 15.51 4.23
CA ILE A 349 17.61 15.60 3.05
C ILE A 349 19.08 15.61 3.47
N THR A 350 19.43 16.49 4.42
CA THR A 350 20.82 16.62 4.89
C THR A 350 21.19 15.55 5.93
N GLN A 351 20.25 15.13 6.79
CA GLN A 351 20.52 14.16 7.85
C GLN A 351 20.31 12.71 7.41
N GLY A 352 19.44 12.42 6.43
CA GLY A 352 19.24 11.07 5.89
C GLY A 352 20.42 10.62 5.04
N GLY A 353 20.71 11.38 3.97
CA GLY A 353 21.90 11.24 3.12
C GLY A 353 22.42 9.80 2.94
N ASN A 354 23.69 9.62 3.24
CA ASN A 354 24.43 8.36 3.10
C ASN A 354 24.38 7.44 4.34
N ASN A 355 23.54 7.76 5.34
CA ASN A 355 23.49 7.01 6.59
C ASN A 355 22.28 6.04 6.61
N PRO A 356 22.49 4.74 6.31
CA PRO A 356 21.40 3.78 6.22
C PRO A 356 20.62 3.64 7.55
N PHE A 357 21.28 3.76 8.71
CA PHE A 357 20.56 3.73 9.99
C PHE A 357 19.64 4.92 10.18
N ARG A 358 20.07 6.10 9.74
CA ARG A 358 19.23 7.30 9.83
C ARG A 358 18.04 7.18 8.88
N ASN A 359 18.20 6.57 7.71
CA ASN A 359 17.09 6.28 6.80
C ASN A 359 16.10 5.29 7.39
N LEU A 360 16.56 4.20 8.05
CA LEU A 360 15.66 3.29 8.77
C LEU A 360 14.87 4.02 9.88
N GLN A 361 15.50 4.94 10.59
CA GLN A 361 14.82 5.73 11.62
C GLN A 361 13.81 6.74 11.06
N ILE A 362 14.13 7.38 9.92
CA ILE A 362 13.22 8.29 9.22
C ILE A 362 11.93 7.56 8.82
N LEU A 363 12.04 6.26 8.53
CA LEU A 363 10.99 5.41 8.03
C LEU A 363 10.15 4.71 9.11
N ASP A 364 10.47 4.88 10.40
CA ASP A 364 9.69 4.35 11.53
C ASP A 364 9.38 2.83 11.45
N PHE A 365 10.40 2.04 11.07
CA PHE A 365 10.26 0.58 10.90
C PHE A 365 9.73 -0.13 12.15
N GLU A 366 10.02 0.36 13.35
CA GLU A 366 9.57 -0.27 14.59
C GLU A 366 8.04 -0.25 14.73
N ARG A 367 7.37 0.87 14.40
CA ARG A 367 5.89 0.93 14.42
C ARG A 367 5.27 0.21 13.23
N GLN A 368 5.91 0.34 12.08
CA GLN A 368 5.44 -0.29 10.85
C GLN A 368 5.37 -1.83 10.94
N ALA A 369 6.22 -2.46 11.77
CA ALA A 369 6.20 -3.91 11.97
C ALA A 369 4.83 -4.48 12.39
N SER A 370 3.95 -3.64 12.96
CA SER A 370 2.58 -3.98 13.34
C SER A 370 1.56 -3.83 12.20
N PHE A 371 1.97 -3.40 11.01
CA PHE A 371 1.12 -3.15 9.84
C PHE A 371 1.56 -3.94 8.60
N PHE A 372 2.58 -4.78 8.73
CA PHE A 372 2.91 -5.74 7.68
C PHE A 372 1.99 -6.94 7.75
N MET A 373 1.16 -7.08 6.73
CA MET A 373 0.22 -8.19 6.55
C MET A 373 0.86 -9.29 5.70
N THR A 374 0.23 -10.46 5.67
CA THR A 374 0.62 -11.57 4.77
C THR A 374 0.35 -11.25 3.30
N GLY A 375 -0.50 -10.27 3.03
CA GLY A 375 -0.75 -9.68 1.72
C GLY A 375 -1.96 -10.25 0.99
N GLY A 376 -2.32 -9.60 -0.11
CA GLY A 376 -3.50 -9.93 -0.92
C GLY A 376 -3.20 -10.78 -2.15
N LEU A 377 -4.26 -11.13 -2.89
CA LEU A 377 -4.16 -11.84 -4.16
C LEU A 377 -5.02 -11.16 -5.23
N VAL A 378 -4.54 -11.20 -6.47
CA VAL A 378 -5.35 -10.88 -7.64
C VAL A 378 -6.09 -12.12 -8.10
N ALA A 379 -7.37 -11.96 -8.43
CA ALA A 379 -8.16 -12.94 -9.12
C ALA A 379 -8.57 -12.40 -10.50
N VAL A 380 -8.54 -13.28 -11.50
CA VAL A 380 -8.70 -12.91 -12.91
C VAL A 380 -9.82 -13.73 -13.53
N HIS A 381 -10.83 -13.06 -14.08
CA HIS A 381 -11.87 -13.68 -14.89
C HIS A 381 -11.38 -13.82 -16.34
N ALA A 382 -10.55 -14.82 -16.58
CA ALA A 382 -10.03 -15.14 -17.91
C ALA A 382 -10.79 -16.30 -18.55
N GLU A 383 -10.94 -16.26 -19.88
CA GLU A 383 -11.55 -17.34 -20.68
C GLU A 383 -10.67 -18.61 -20.75
N GLY A 384 -9.38 -18.47 -20.42
CA GLY A 384 -8.37 -19.51 -20.44
C GLY A 384 -7.30 -19.28 -19.38
N ARG A 385 -6.40 -20.25 -19.19
CA ARG A 385 -5.29 -20.17 -18.23
C ARG A 385 -3.94 -19.84 -18.87
N ASP A 386 -3.92 -19.59 -20.16
CA ASP A 386 -2.73 -19.13 -20.85
C ASP A 386 -2.49 -17.63 -20.67
N ARG A 387 -1.30 -17.20 -21.09
CA ARG A 387 -0.83 -15.82 -20.99
C ARG A 387 -1.76 -14.82 -21.65
N ASP A 388 -2.32 -15.16 -22.82
CA ASP A 388 -3.12 -14.23 -23.63
C ASP A 388 -4.49 -14.02 -23.01
N ALA A 389 -5.12 -15.10 -22.55
CA ALA A 389 -6.38 -15.01 -21.84
C ALA A 389 -6.26 -14.19 -20.55
N ILE A 390 -5.21 -14.42 -19.75
CA ILE A 390 -4.97 -13.67 -18.50
C ILE A 390 -4.67 -12.20 -18.79
N TRP A 391 -3.79 -11.92 -19.75
CA TRP A 391 -3.43 -10.55 -20.13
C TRP A 391 -4.64 -9.76 -20.66
N ALA A 392 -5.46 -10.38 -21.51
CA ALA A 392 -6.65 -9.75 -22.05
C ALA A 392 -7.66 -9.40 -20.94
N ALA A 393 -7.86 -10.28 -19.95
CA ALA A 393 -8.72 -10.01 -18.80
C ALA A 393 -8.19 -8.87 -17.92
N LEU A 394 -6.87 -8.80 -17.69
CA LEU A 394 -6.22 -7.68 -17.00
C LEU A 394 -6.47 -6.35 -17.74
N LYS A 395 -6.30 -6.32 -19.07
CA LYS A 395 -6.56 -5.13 -19.90
C LYS A 395 -8.03 -4.72 -19.88
N ARG A 396 -8.97 -5.68 -19.87
CA ARG A 396 -10.42 -5.42 -19.75
C ARG A 396 -10.87 -5.06 -18.33
N ARG A 397 -9.97 -5.17 -17.33
CA ARG A 397 -10.27 -4.96 -15.90
C ARG A 397 -11.27 -5.97 -15.34
N GLU A 398 -11.36 -7.15 -15.95
CA GLU A 398 -12.17 -8.27 -15.48
C GLU A 398 -11.42 -9.03 -14.37
N VAL A 399 -11.08 -8.29 -13.32
CA VAL A 399 -10.24 -8.72 -12.20
C VAL A 399 -10.79 -8.21 -10.88
N TYR A 400 -10.36 -8.80 -9.78
CA TYR A 400 -10.67 -8.30 -8.44
C TYR A 400 -9.51 -8.59 -7.49
N GLY A 401 -9.44 -7.82 -6.41
CA GLY A 401 -8.48 -8.05 -5.32
C GLY A 401 -9.11 -8.86 -4.19
N THR A 402 -8.31 -9.64 -3.48
CA THR A 402 -8.66 -10.23 -2.18
C THR A 402 -7.61 -9.88 -1.14
N SER A 403 -7.98 -9.87 0.14
CA SER A 403 -7.06 -9.59 1.24
C SER A 403 -6.11 -10.76 1.59
N GLY A 404 -6.10 -11.82 0.78
CA GLY A 404 -5.21 -12.97 0.88
C GLY A 404 -5.96 -14.27 0.67
N GLU A 405 -7.13 -14.39 1.30
CA GLU A 405 -8.02 -15.53 1.14
C GLU A 405 -8.56 -15.65 -0.29
N ARG A 406 -8.73 -16.88 -0.78
CA ARG A 406 -9.20 -17.16 -2.15
C ARG A 406 -10.73 -17.12 -2.26
N VAL A 407 -11.32 -16.00 -1.85
CA VAL A 407 -12.75 -15.68 -2.03
C VAL A 407 -13.04 -15.54 -3.52
N LEU A 408 -14.17 -16.09 -3.98
CA LEU A 408 -14.64 -15.93 -5.35
C LEU A 408 -15.71 -14.85 -5.43
N LEU A 409 -15.63 -13.95 -6.42
CA LEU A 409 -16.52 -12.80 -6.53
C LEU A 409 -16.90 -12.50 -7.99
N TRP A 410 -18.19 -12.28 -8.22
CA TRP A 410 -18.76 -11.77 -9.48
C TRP A 410 -19.64 -10.56 -9.19
N PHE A 411 -19.58 -9.56 -10.05
CA PHE A 411 -20.40 -8.36 -9.99
C PHE A 411 -20.75 -7.95 -11.42
N ASP A 412 -22.04 -7.98 -11.74
CA ASP A 412 -22.56 -7.84 -13.11
C ASP A 412 -23.66 -6.76 -13.15
N LEU A 413 -23.66 -5.92 -14.19
CA LEU A 413 -24.75 -5.02 -14.54
C LEU A 413 -25.68 -5.73 -15.54
N LEU A 414 -26.96 -5.84 -15.20
CA LEU A 414 -27.92 -6.73 -15.87
C LEU A 414 -28.74 -6.08 -16.99
N ASN A 415 -28.76 -4.75 -17.09
CA ASN A 415 -29.69 -4.03 -17.97
C ASN A 415 -29.04 -2.98 -18.89
N ALA A 416 -27.73 -3.10 -19.13
CA ALA A 416 -27.06 -2.37 -20.20
C ALA A 416 -27.42 -2.93 -21.60
N PRO A 417 -27.16 -2.17 -22.69
CA PRO A 417 -27.43 -2.63 -24.07
C PRO A 417 -26.83 -4.00 -24.42
N ASP A 418 -25.60 -4.28 -23.95
CA ASP A 418 -24.87 -5.54 -24.17
C ASP A 418 -24.80 -6.40 -22.90
N ALA A 419 -25.84 -6.34 -22.06
CA ALA A 419 -25.85 -7.03 -20.78
C ALA A 419 -25.85 -8.59 -20.88
N PRO A 420 -25.36 -9.29 -19.85
CA PRO A 420 -24.76 -8.75 -18.62
C PRO A 420 -23.34 -8.20 -18.85
N LEU A 421 -23.05 -7.03 -18.29
CA LEU A 421 -21.70 -6.44 -18.31
C LEU A 421 -20.97 -6.74 -16.99
N PRO A 422 -19.76 -7.32 -17.02
CA PRO A 422 -19.03 -7.68 -15.80
C PRO A 422 -18.35 -6.49 -15.13
N MET A 423 -17.85 -6.69 -13.92
CA MET A 423 -16.91 -5.79 -13.24
C MET A 423 -15.78 -5.33 -14.17
N GLY A 424 -15.37 -4.07 -14.06
CA GLY A 424 -14.39 -3.45 -14.97
C GLY A 424 -14.99 -2.74 -16.19
N SER A 425 -16.30 -2.92 -16.44
CA SER A 425 -17.02 -2.29 -17.55
C SER A 425 -17.21 -0.78 -17.37
N ASP A 426 -17.18 -0.06 -18.50
CA ASP A 426 -17.56 1.36 -18.61
C ASP A 426 -18.66 1.48 -19.68
N THR A 427 -19.84 1.95 -19.28
CA THR A 427 -20.98 2.07 -20.19
C THR A 427 -21.83 3.30 -19.91
N ARG A 428 -22.63 3.70 -20.89
CA ARG A 428 -23.66 4.72 -20.72
C ARG A 428 -24.99 4.05 -20.35
N LEU A 429 -25.69 4.60 -19.37
CA LEU A 429 -26.99 4.11 -18.97
C LEU A 429 -27.96 5.26 -18.68
N GLU A 430 -29.17 5.17 -19.23
CA GLU A 430 -30.21 6.19 -19.13
C GLU A 430 -31.33 5.80 -18.15
N THR A 431 -31.31 4.55 -17.68
CA THR A 431 -32.31 3.92 -16.82
C THR A 431 -31.71 3.59 -15.45
N THR A 432 -32.56 3.20 -14.50
CA THR A 432 -32.14 2.68 -13.20
C THR A 432 -31.23 1.46 -13.38
N PRO A 433 -29.98 1.46 -12.87
CA PRO A 433 -29.09 0.31 -13.02
C PRO A 433 -29.54 -0.84 -12.14
N HIS A 434 -29.50 -2.05 -12.68
CA HIS A 434 -29.81 -3.29 -11.97
C HIS A 434 -28.56 -4.18 -11.94
N PHE A 435 -28.12 -4.56 -10.75
CA PHE A 435 -26.89 -5.33 -10.56
C PHE A 435 -27.15 -6.68 -9.92
N ARG A 436 -26.24 -7.63 -10.17
CA ARG A 436 -26.13 -8.90 -9.45
C ARG A 436 -24.73 -9.08 -8.89
N VAL A 437 -24.67 -9.52 -7.64
CA VAL A 437 -23.44 -9.95 -6.97
C VAL A 437 -23.56 -11.43 -6.66
N ARG A 438 -22.49 -12.18 -6.91
CA ARG A 438 -22.33 -13.55 -6.41
C ARG A 438 -20.99 -13.67 -5.72
N ALA A 439 -20.94 -14.28 -4.55
CA ALA A 439 -19.70 -14.50 -3.82
C ALA A 439 -19.68 -15.86 -3.15
N VAL A 440 -18.49 -16.45 -3.06
CA VAL A 440 -18.25 -17.73 -2.39
C VAL A 440 -17.00 -17.60 -1.54
N GLY A 441 -17.07 -17.93 -0.25
CA GLY A 441 -15.93 -17.82 0.65
C GLY A 441 -14.80 -18.77 0.29
N SER A 442 -13.61 -18.51 0.80
CA SER A 442 -12.43 -19.33 0.55
C SER A 442 -12.55 -20.73 1.16
N PHE A 443 -11.74 -21.66 0.68
CA PHE A 443 -11.64 -22.99 1.30
C PHE A 443 -10.94 -22.90 2.65
N ARG A 444 -11.48 -23.61 3.64
CA ARG A 444 -10.80 -23.83 4.92
C ARG A 444 -9.51 -24.58 4.66
N GLN A 445 -8.41 -24.15 5.27
CA GLN A 445 -7.11 -24.75 5.03
C GLN A 445 -6.82 -25.92 5.99
N ARG A 446 -6.33 -27.02 5.45
CA ARG A 446 -5.72 -28.11 6.22
C ARG A 446 -4.27 -27.76 6.59
N PRO A 447 -3.75 -28.26 7.72
CA PRO A 447 -2.33 -28.11 8.06
C PRO A 447 -1.40 -28.71 7.00
N GLY A 448 -0.18 -28.20 6.92
CA GLY A 448 0.88 -28.69 6.04
C GLY A 448 0.63 -28.46 4.55
N CYS A 449 1.18 -29.35 3.72
CA CYS A 449 1.13 -29.30 2.27
C CYS A 449 0.32 -30.48 1.68
N PRO A 450 -0.30 -30.29 0.50
CA PRO A 450 -1.02 -31.37 -0.18
C PRO A 450 -0.07 -32.47 -0.65
N ALA A 451 -0.59 -33.69 -0.82
CA ALA A 451 0.22 -34.87 -1.15
C ALA A 451 1.10 -34.71 -2.39
N HIS A 452 0.61 -34.01 -3.43
CA HIS A 452 1.39 -33.77 -4.66
C HIS A 452 2.60 -32.84 -4.42
N ALA A 453 2.51 -31.90 -3.48
CA ALA A 453 3.63 -31.01 -3.15
C ALA A 453 4.68 -31.77 -2.30
N LEU A 454 4.21 -32.63 -1.39
CA LEU A 454 5.08 -33.49 -0.57
C LEU A 454 5.86 -34.52 -1.40
N SER A 455 5.27 -35.02 -2.49
CA SER A 455 5.96 -35.96 -3.39
C SER A 455 6.88 -35.27 -4.40
N ALA A 456 6.62 -34.01 -4.74
CA ALA A 456 7.38 -33.27 -5.75
C ALA A 456 8.57 -32.47 -5.19
N LEU A 457 8.54 -32.07 -3.92
CA LEU A 457 9.52 -31.15 -3.32
C LEU A 457 10.14 -31.74 -2.06
N THR A 458 11.44 -31.48 -1.84
CA THR A 458 12.10 -31.87 -0.60
C THR A 458 11.60 -31.04 0.60
N PRO A 459 11.74 -31.54 1.84
CA PRO A 459 11.38 -30.78 3.04
C PRO A 459 12.04 -29.40 3.12
N GLU A 460 13.31 -29.27 2.70
CA GLU A 460 14.04 -28.00 2.71
C GLU A 460 13.45 -27.00 1.71
N ARG A 461 13.01 -27.50 0.54
CA ARG A 461 12.39 -26.66 -0.48
C ARG A 461 11.01 -26.18 -0.04
N LEU A 462 10.21 -27.04 0.59
CA LEU A 462 8.94 -26.67 1.22
C LEU A 462 9.16 -25.64 2.33
N GLN A 463 10.15 -25.86 3.20
CA GLN A 463 10.47 -24.91 4.25
C GLN A 463 10.91 -23.54 3.70
N ARG A 464 11.64 -23.51 2.59
CA ARG A 464 12.06 -22.26 1.95
C ARG A 464 10.90 -21.49 1.32
N LEU A 465 10.06 -22.18 0.54
CA LEU A 465 9.00 -21.59 -0.27
C LEU A 465 7.78 -21.19 0.57
N CYS A 466 7.32 -22.09 1.44
CA CYS A 466 6.04 -21.95 2.14
C CYS A 466 6.14 -22.22 3.64
N LYS A 467 7.35 -22.35 4.21
CA LYS A 467 7.56 -22.62 5.65
C LYS A 467 6.85 -23.88 6.14
N GLY A 468 6.69 -24.86 5.25
CA GLY A 468 6.00 -26.14 5.53
C GLY A 468 4.48 -26.10 5.37
N GLU A 469 3.90 -24.96 5.00
CA GLU A 469 2.44 -24.74 4.94
C GLU A 469 2.04 -24.21 3.55
N CYS A 470 1.68 -25.13 2.66
CA CYS A 470 1.21 -24.80 1.32
C CYS A 470 -0.28 -24.42 1.33
N TYR A 471 -0.77 -23.90 0.20
CA TYR A 471 -2.22 -23.88 -0.05
C TYR A 471 -2.73 -25.32 -0.06
N ASN A 472 -3.52 -25.68 0.96
CA ASN A 472 -3.96 -27.04 1.22
C ASN A 472 -5.47 -27.02 1.53
N PRO A 473 -6.31 -26.78 0.53
CA PRO A 473 -7.73 -26.60 0.74
C PRO A 473 -8.39 -27.90 1.24
N SER A 474 -9.34 -27.75 2.16
CA SER A 474 -10.31 -28.79 2.50
C SER A 474 -11.50 -28.77 1.54
N ASP A 475 -12.49 -29.61 1.81
CA ASP A 475 -13.75 -29.66 1.07
C ASP A 475 -14.81 -28.71 1.65
N GLU A 476 -14.48 -27.98 2.72
CA GLU A 476 -15.33 -26.98 3.38
C GLU A 476 -14.92 -25.57 3.03
N ARG A 477 -15.90 -24.67 2.94
CA ARG A 477 -15.67 -23.24 2.71
C ARG A 477 -16.05 -22.41 3.92
N HIS A 478 -15.37 -21.28 4.07
CA HIS A 478 -15.83 -20.20 4.92
C HIS A 478 -17.10 -19.58 4.33
N ARG A 479 -17.95 -19.06 5.21
CA ARG A 479 -19.18 -18.38 4.81
C ARG A 479 -18.88 -16.93 4.41
N ILE A 480 -19.62 -16.42 3.43
CA ILE A 480 -19.76 -14.98 3.22
C ILE A 480 -20.83 -14.49 4.19
N THR A 481 -20.51 -13.50 5.03
CA THR A 481 -21.45 -12.96 6.03
C THR A 481 -22.29 -11.82 5.46
N ARG A 482 -21.71 -11.01 4.57
CA ARG A 482 -22.40 -9.89 3.94
C ARG A 482 -21.75 -9.46 2.62
N ILE A 483 -22.53 -8.80 1.80
CA ILE A 483 -22.08 -7.99 0.66
C ILE A 483 -22.26 -6.52 1.02
N GLU A 484 -21.23 -5.72 0.81
CA GLU A 484 -21.28 -4.27 0.93
C GLU A 484 -21.13 -3.64 -0.46
N VAL A 485 -21.98 -2.67 -0.77
CA VAL A 485 -21.94 -1.94 -2.03
C VAL A 485 -21.44 -0.54 -1.75
N VAL A 486 -20.43 -0.11 -2.50
CA VAL A 486 -19.90 1.26 -2.44
C VAL A 486 -20.36 2.01 -3.68
N ARG A 487 -20.87 3.23 -3.49
CA ARG A 487 -21.28 4.14 -4.57
C ARG A 487 -20.40 5.39 -4.51
N ILE A 488 -19.78 5.73 -5.63
CA ILE A 488 -18.96 6.94 -5.77
C ILE A 488 -19.52 7.79 -6.89
N ARG A 489 -19.73 9.08 -6.63
CA ARG A 489 -20.13 10.08 -7.63
C ARG A 489 -18.92 10.93 -7.99
N PRO A 490 -18.31 10.79 -9.18
CA PRO A 490 -17.17 11.63 -9.54
C PRO A 490 -17.50 13.12 -9.46
N GLN A 491 -16.48 13.93 -9.19
CA GLN A 491 -16.60 15.39 -9.21
C GLN A 491 -17.17 15.86 -10.56
N THR A 492 -18.04 16.86 -10.49
CA THR A 492 -18.60 17.52 -11.70
C THR A 492 -18.15 18.97 -11.82
N ARG A 493 -17.45 19.50 -10.81
CA ARG A 493 -16.83 20.82 -10.83
C ARG A 493 -15.56 20.85 -9.97
N ALA A 494 -14.66 21.77 -10.30
CA ALA A 494 -13.48 22.04 -9.50
C ALA A 494 -13.87 22.44 -8.06
N GLY A 495 -13.13 21.93 -7.07
CA GLY A 495 -13.33 22.24 -5.66
C GLY A 495 -14.54 21.60 -4.98
N GLU A 496 -15.27 20.69 -5.64
CA GLU A 496 -16.34 19.93 -4.99
C GLU A 496 -15.76 19.00 -3.89
N PRO A 497 -16.22 19.09 -2.63
CA PRO A 497 -15.65 18.28 -1.54
C PRO A 497 -15.85 16.77 -1.75
N VAL A 498 -14.77 16.00 -1.66
CA VAL A 498 -14.77 14.55 -1.95
C VAL A 498 -15.58 13.73 -0.93
N ARG A 499 -15.63 14.13 0.35
CA ARG A 499 -16.27 13.33 1.41
C ARG A 499 -17.72 12.96 1.10
N GLY A 500 -18.49 13.90 0.54
CA GLY A 500 -19.91 13.70 0.20
C GLY A 500 -20.14 12.92 -1.10
N LEU A 501 -19.07 12.59 -1.82
CA LEU A 501 -19.10 11.87 -3.09
C LEU A 501 -18.92 10.36 -2.93
N ILE A 502 -18.45 9.91 -1.76
CA ILE A 502 -18.12 8.51 -1.46
C ILE A 502 -19.10 8.01 -0.40
N GLU A 503 -19.95 7.08 -0.80
CA GLU A 503 -20.89 6.37 0.08
C GLU A 503 -20.36 4.96 0.35
N ASP A 504 -19.71 4.81 1.50
CA ASP A 504 -19.03 3.59 1.93
C ASP A 504 -19.47 3.17 3.36
N PRO A 505 -20.25 2.08 3.50
CA PRO A 505 -21.03 1.44 2.45
C PRO A 505 -22.25 2.29 2.07
N TRP A 506 -22.65 2.26 0.80
CA TRP A 506 -23.94 2.78 0.35
C TRP A 506 -25.07 1.82 0.73
N ARG A 507 -24.84 0.52 0.55
CA ARG A 507 -25.77 -0.55 0.95
C ARG A 507 -25.04 -1.73 1.53
N ARG A 508 -25.75 -2.46 2.40
CA ARG A 508 -25.29 -3.69 3.01
C ARG A 508 -26.39 -4.74 2.90
N TYR A 509 -25.99 -5.95 2.52
CA TYR A 509 -26.85 -7.11 2.39
C TYR A 509 -26.27 -8.26 3.21
N ASP A 510 -26.96 -8.71 4.24
CA ASP A 510 -26.54 -9.88 5.00
C ASP A 510 -26.79 -11.14 4.17
N CYS A 511 -25.85 -12.08 4.24
CA CYS A 511 -25.89 -13.32 3.47
C CYS A 511 -26.49 -14.46 4.30
N PRO A 512 -27.18 -15.43 3.64
CA PRO A 512 -27.60 -16.65 4.31
C PRO A 512 -26.39 -17.40 4.91
N SER A 513 -26.63 -18.19 5.95
CA SER A 513 -25.60 -19.06 6.54
C SER A 513 -25.30 -20.30 5.67
N ASP A 514 -25.30 -20.15 4.34
CA ASP A 514 -25.10 -21.21 3.36
C ASP A 514 -23.62 -21.21 2.87
N PRO A 515 -22.87 -22.32 3.02
CA PRO A 515 -21.50 -22.42 2.51
C PRO A 515 -21.41 -22.45 0.98
N VAL A 516 -22.51 -22.64 0.25
CA VAL A 516 -22.55 -22.64 -1.23
C VAL A 516 -22.35 -21.23 -1.81
N GLY A 517 -22.57 -20.18 -1.01
CA GLY A 517 -22.27 -18.80 -1.38
C GLY A 517 -23.41 -17.84 -1.09
N CYS A 518 -23.25 -16.60 -1.56
CA CYS A 518 -24.20 -15.52 -1.41
C CYS A 518 -24.52 -14.91 -2.78
N ALA A 519 -25.80 -14.65 -3.05
CA ALA A 519 -26.26 -13.98 -4.25
C ALA A 519 -27.21 -12.84 -3.88
N VAL A 520 -26.95 -11.65 -4.41
CA VAL A 520 -27.72 -10.43 -4.12
C VAL A 520 -27.99 -9.71 -5.43
N GLU A 521 -29.22 -9.21 -5.59
CA GLU A 521 -29.58 -8.28 -6.66
C GLU A 521 -30.00 -6.94 -6.06
N PHE A 522 -29.63 -5.83 -6.70
CA PHE A 522 -29.97 -4.50 -6.23
C PHE A 522 -30.04 -3.47 -7.35
N GLU A 523 -30.75 -2.38 -7.06
CA GLU A 523 -30.93 -1.25 -7.98
C GLU A 523 -30.56 0.09 -7.32
N ASP A 524 -30.11 1.08 -8.12
CA ASP A 524 -30.01 2.48 -7.68
C ASP A 524 -31.10 3.36 -8.31
N PRO A 525 -32.29 3.50 -7.68
CA PRO A 525 -33.36 4.33 -8.21
C PRO A 525 -33.01 5.82 -8.25
N GLU A 526 -31.99 6.26 -7.50
CA GLU A 526 -31.56 7.66 -7.46
C GLU A 526 -30.62 8.02 -8.62
N PHE A 527 -30.10 7.02 -9.35
CA PHE A 527 -29.12 7.25 -10.42
C PHE A 527 -29.66 8.18 -11.52
N VAL A 528 -30.88 7.90 -12.01
CA VAL A 528 -31.51 8.69 -13.07
C VAL A 528 -31.84 10.10 -12.58
N ALA A 529 -32.49 10.21 -11.41
CA ALA A 529 -32.88 11.48 -10.82
C ALA A 529 -31.67 12.35 -10.41
N GLY A 530 -30.56 11.71 -10.03
CA GLY A 530 -29.32 12.36 -9.66
C GLY A 530 -28.60 13.03 -10.82
N GLY A 531 -28.84 12.58 -12.06
CA GLY A 531 -28.32 13.23 -13.27
C GLY A 531 -26.78 13.30 -13.33
N ARG A 532 -26.10 12.36 -12.67
CA ARG A 532 -24.63 12.33 -12.54
C ARG A 532 -24.09 10.94 -12.86
N ASP A 533 -22.87 10.90 -13.37
CA ASP A 533 -22.09 9.68 -13.45
C ASP A 533 -21.93 9.04 -12.07
N ALA A 534 -21.87 7.72 -12.04
CA ALA A 534 -21.71 6.94 -10.83
C ALA A 534 -20.77 5.75 -11.05
N VAL A 535 -20.05 5.39 -10.00
CA VAL A 535 -19.14 4.25 -9.97
C VAL A 535 -19.59 3.33 -8.84
N TYR A 536 -19.70 2.05 -9.15
CA TYR A 536 -20.11 1.03 -8.18
C TYR A 536 -19.05 -0.04 -8.09
N TYR A 537 -18.72 -0.47 -6.89
CA TYR A 537 -18.01 -1.72 -6.66
C TYR A 537 -18.54 -2.35 -5.38
N VAL A 538 -18.22 -3.63 -5.17
CA VAL A 538 -18.72 -4.39 -4.03
C VAL A 538 -17.60 -5.03 -3.26
N ARG A 539 -17.83 -5.21 -1.95
CA ARG A 539 -17.03 -6.04 -1.06
C ARG A 539 -17.80 -7.28 -0.67
N ALA A 540 -17.20 -8.46 -0.85
CA ALA A 540 -17.68 -9.69 -0.23
C ALA A 540 -16.92 -9.93 1.07
N ILE A 541 -17.63 -9.95 2.20
CA ILE A 541 -17.01 -10.08 3.51
C ILE A 541 -17.18 -11.50 4.04
N GLN A 542 -16.06 -12.15 4.33
CA GLN A 542 -16.01 -13.49 4.88
C GLN A 542 -16.27 -13.50 6.40
N GLU A 543 -16.67 -14.64 6.94
CA GLU A 543 -16.72 -14.83 8.39
C GLU A 543 -15.34 -14.59 9.04
N PRO A 544 -15.28 -14.06 10.27
CA PRO A 544 -14.01 -13.72 10.90
C PRO A 544 -13.05 -14.90 11.03
N THR A 545 -11.79 -14.66 10.69
CA THR A 545 -10.66 -15.61 10.82
C THR A 545 -9.46 -14.89 11.44
N PRO A 546 -8.58 -15.56 12.20
CA PRO A 546 -7.38 -14.90 12.72
C PRO A 546 -6.45 -14.48 11.59
N ALA A 547 -5.90 -13.26 11.64
CA ALA A 547 -4.89 -12.77 10.71
C ALA A 547 -3.74 -12.04 11.39
N VAL A 548 -2.55 -12.18 10.82
CA VAL A 548 -1.30 -11.57 11.25
C VAL A 548 -1.47 -10.07 11.24
N ASN A 549 -1.14 -9.43 12.37
CA ASN A 549 -1.14 -7.97 12.51
C ASN A 549 -2.50 -7.26 12.29
N ALA A 550 -3.62 -7.98 12.21
CA ALA A 550 -4.95 -7.39 11.98
C ALA A 550 -5.38 -6.34 13.05
N GLY A 551 -4.77 -6.35 14.23
CA GLY A 551 -5.02 -5.32 15.27
C GLY A 551 -4.11 -4.11 15.26
N GLY A 552 -3.19 -3.99 14.29
CA GLY A 552 -2.24 -2.88 14.24
C GLY A 552 -1.43 -2.75 15.54
N LEU A 553 -1.44 -1.53 16.11
CA LEU A 553 -0.76 -1.24 17.39
C LEU A 553 -1.48 -1.78 18.64
N ARG A 554 -2.64 -2.45 18.49
CA ARG A 554 -3.43 -3.07 19.57
C ARG A 554 -3.65 -2.12 20.73
N CYS A 555 -4.28 -0.98 20.44
CA CYS A 555 -4.51 0.03 21.46
C CYS A 555 -5.59 -0.38 22.46
N THR A 556 -5.32 -0.11 23.74
CA THR A 556 -6.33 -0.02 24.79
C THR A 556 -6.94 1.37 24.76
N TYR A 557 -8.25 1.45 24.57
CA TYR A 557 -9.01 2.69 24.56
C TYR A 557 -9.69 2.94 25.90
N ASP A 558 -9.81 4.21 26.30
CA ASP A 558 -10.61 4.61 27.45
C ASP A 558 -12.11 4.75 27.12
N ALA A 559 -12.91 5.20 28.09
CA ALA A 559 -14.35 5.37 27.92
C ALA A 559 -14.73 6.47 26.91
N GLN A 560 -13.78 7.35 26.56
CA GLN A 560 -13.94 8.42 25.59
C GLN A 560 -13.49 7.99 24.18
N GLY A 561 -12.94 6.78 24.04
CA GLY A 561 -12.39 6.25 22.80
C GLY A 561 -10.99 6.76 22.49
N GLU A 562 -10.27 7.31 23.48
CA GLU A 562 -8.89 7.73 23.30
C GLU A 562 -7.93 6.58 23.54
N CYS A 563 -6.94 6.45 22.67
CA CYS A 563 -5.87 5.49 22.85
C CYS A 563 -5.02 5.88 24.06
N VAL A 564 -4.98 5.04 25.10
CA VAL A 564 -4.19 5.30 26.32
C VAL A 564 -2.91 4.49 26.38
N LYS A 565 -2.90 3.30 25.77
CA LYS A 565 -1.73 2.40 25.76
C LYS A 565 -1.75 1.51 24.53
N VAL A 566 -0.62 1.41 23.84
CA VAL A 566 -0.44 0.46 22.73
C VAL A 566 0.30 -0.79 23.18
N ASN A 567 0.07 -1.89 22.47
CA ASN A 567 0.83 -3.14 22.60
C ASN A 567 1.30 -3.57 21.20
N PRO A 568 2.29 -2.89 20.61
CA PRO A 568 2.70 -3.14 19.24
C PRO A 568 3.21 -4.57 19.03
N CYS A 569 3.07 -5.08 17.81
CA CYS A 569 3.77 -6.26 17.36
C CYS A 569 5.13 -5.85 16.80
N TYR A 570 6.20 -6.07 17.57
CA TYR A 570 7.54 -5.69 17.17
C TYR A 570 8.10 -6.68 16.14
N GLY A 571 8.89 -6.18 15.18
CA GLY A 571 9.63 -7.02 14.23
C GLY A 571 10.87 -7.68 14.84
N ASP A 572 11.15 -7.41 16.12
CA ASP A 572 12.39 -7.76 16.80
C ASP A 572 12.14 -8.58 18.09
N TYR A 573 13.21 -8.80 18.85
CA TYR A 573 13.23 -9.62 20.07
C TYR A 573 12.20 -9.23 21.15
N ARG A 574 11.60 -8.03 21.11
CA ARG A 574 10.58 -7.60 22.08
C ARG A 574 9.26 -8.34 21.90
N THR A 575 8.99 -8.88 20.71
CA THR A 575 7.89 -9.82 20.47
C THR A 575 8.49 -11.21 20.22
N PRO A 576 8.03 -12.28 20.89
CA PRO A 576 8.54 -13.63 20.64
C PRO A 576 8.48 -13.97 19.15
N TYR A 577 9.55 -14.57 18.60
CA TYR A 577 9.62 -14.88 17.17
C TYR A 577 8.51 -15.82 16.68
N THR A 578 7.98 -16.66 17.58
CA THR A 578 6.86 -17.58 17.30
C THR A 578 5.48 -16.94 17.48
N ASP A 579 5.42 -15.68 17.92
CA ASP A 579 4.16 -14.93 18.01
C ASP A 579 3.85 -14.26 16.66
N ASP A 580 2.82 -14.81 16.01
CA ASP A 580 2.32 -14.32 14.72
C ASP A 580 1.39 -13.11 14.87
N CYS A 581 1.12 -12.65 16.11
CA CYS A 581 0.33 -11.46 16.37
C CYS A 581 -1.09 -11.52 15.77
N LEU A 582 -1.69 -12.71 15.83
CA LEU A 582 -2.99 -13.00 15.24
C LEU A 582 -4.11 -12.30 16.01
N LEU A 583 -5.01 -11.63 15.29
CA LEU A 583 -6.28 -11.14 15.80
C LEU A 583 -7.41 -11.42 14.82
N PRO A 584 -8.68 -11.46 15.26
CA PRO A 584 -9.82 -11.69 14.37
C PRO A 584 -9.87 -10.65 13.26
N ASN A 585 -10.04 -11.11 12.02
CA ASN A 585 -10.12 -10.29 10.82
C ASN A 585 -11.27 -10.74 9.93
N GLU A 586 -11.94 -9.80 9.29
CA GLU A 586 -13.00 -10.07 8.30
C GLU A 586 -12.43 -9.95 6.89
N GLU A 587 -11.77 -11.02 6.45
CA GLU A 587 -11.19 -11.14 5.11
C GLU A 587 -12.23 -10.80 4.03
N ARG A 588 -11.78 -10.13 2.96
CA ARG A 588 -12.69 -9.61 1.94
C ARG A 588 -12.11 -9.63 0.54
N ALA A 589 -13.02 -9.61 -0.43
CA ALA A 589 -12.71 -9.40 -1.84
C ALA A 589 -13.38 -8.13 -2.35
N TRP A 590 -12.70 -7.36 -3.20
CA TRP A 590 -13.18 -6.12 -3.82
C TRP A 590 -13.31 -6.30 -5.32
N SER A 591 -14.54 -6.21 -5.85
CA SER A 591 -14.72 -6.27 -7.31
C SER A 591 -14.02 -5.10 -7.98
N SER A 592 -13.60 -5.26 -9.24
CA SER A 592 -13.35 -4.06 -10.06
C SER A 592 -14.62 -3.20 -10.16
N PRO A 593 -14.49 -1.87 -10.28
CA PRO A 593 -15.65 -1.01 -10.41
C PRO A 593 -16.37 -1.16 -11.76
N ILE A 594 -17.68 -0.92 -11.76
CA ILE A 594 -18.48 -0.66 -12.95
C ILE A 594 -18.74 0.85 -13.03
N TYR A 595 -18.39 1.45 -14.16
CA TYR A 595 -18.52 2.89 -14.43
C TYR A 595 -19.77 3.16 -15.25
N LEU A 596 -20.70 3.93 -14.70
CA LEU A 596 -21.92 4.35 -15.40
C LEU A 596 -21.85 5.84 -15.75
N ARG A 597 -21.94 6.13 -17.05
CA ARG A 597 -22.06 7.48 -17.59
C ARG A 597 -23.53 7.83 -17.80
N ARG A 598 -23.92 9.03 -17.34
CA ARG A 598 -25.26 9.57 -17.52
C ARG A 598 -25.40 10.32 -18.84
#